data_AF-A0A7Y3FR01-F1
#
_entry.id   AF-A0A7Y3FR01-F1
#
_cell.length_a   1.000
_cell.length_b   1.000
_cell.length_c   1.000
_cell.angle_alpha   90.00
_cell.angle_beta   90.00
_cell.angle_gamma   90.00
#
_symmetry.space_group_name_H-M   'P 1'
#
loop_
_entity.id
_entity.type
_entity.pdbx_description
1 polymer ?
#
loop_
_entity_poly.entity_id
_entity_poly.type
_entity_poly.pdbx_seq_one_letter_code
_entity_poly.pdbx_strand_id
1 'polypeptide(L)' 'TQGLNRQIRRMCEYLDYEVRSLRRTRIMNIELDLPIGKYRELTKQEFETLNKMLESSSKTTDFTSKKK' A
#
# COMPACT_ATOMS: atom_id res chain seq x y z
N THR A 1 0.67 6.82 -3.26
CA THR A 1 -0.28 6.64 -2.14
C THR A 1 0.43 6.91 -0.83
N GLN A 2 -0.21 7.56 0.14
CA GLN A 2 0.45 8.03 1.37
C GLN A 2 0.78 6.92 2.38
N GLY A 3 -0.07 5.89 2.52
CA GLY A 3 0.22 4.74 3.39
C GLY A 3 0.19 5.04 4.89
N LEU A 4 -0.67 5.95 5.35
CA LEU A 4 -0.76 6.31 6.77
C LEU A 4 -1.43 5.20 7.61
N ASN A 5 -1.04 5.08 8.89
CA ASN A 5 -1.62 4.09 9.80
C ASN A 5 -3.13 4.29 9.95
N ARG A 6 -3.90 3.23 9.68
CA ARG A 6 -5.37 3.21 9.74
C ARG A 6 -6.04 4.31 8.91
N GLN A 7 -5.40 4.82 7.85
CA GLN A 7 -5.88 5.93 7.02
C GLN A 7 -7.34 5.77 6.59
N ILE A 8 -7.67 4.65 5.95
CA ILE A 8 -9.03 4.37 5.46
C ILE A 8 -10.04 4.30 6.61
N ARG A 9 -9.66 3.70 7.74
CA ARG A 9 -10.54 3.60 8.91
C ARG A 9 -10.84 4.98 9.50
N ARG A 10 -9.82 5.83 9.63
CA ARG A 10 -9.96 7.22 10.11
C ARG A 10 -10.80 8.07 9.14
N MET A 11 -10.68 7.84 7.84
CA MET A 11 -11.52 8.51 6.83
C MET A 11 -12.99 8.12 6.94
N CYS A 12 -13.30 6.84 7.15
CA CYS A 12 -14.67 6.38 7.35
C CYS A 12 -15.25 6.85 8.69
N GLU A 13 -14.46 6.84 9.76
CA GLU A 13 -14.84 7.31 11.10
C GLU A 13 -15.24 8.79 11.10
N TYR A 14 -14.54 9.62 10.31
CA TYR A 14 -14.91 11.03 10.13
C TYR A 14 -16.32 11.25 9.55
N LEU A 15 -16.84 10.26 8.84
CA LEU A 15 -18.16 10.27 8.23
C LEU A 15 -19.16 9.40 9.00
N ASP A 16 -18.87 9.07 10.26
CA ASP A 16 -19.68 8.21 11.14
C ASP A 16 -19.90 6.77 10.62
N TYR A 17 -18.99 6.27 9.77
CA TYR A 17 -19.01 4.90 9.26
C TYR A 17 -17.97 3.99 9.92
N GLU A 18 -18.38 2.77 10.28
CA GLU A 18 -17.49 1.73 10.77
C GLU A 18 -17.07 0.75 9.66
N VAL A 19 -15.75 0.59 9.50
CA VAL A 19 -15.18 -0.38 8.54
C VAL A 19 -15.21 -1.80 9.12
N ARG A 20 -16.20 -2.59 8.72
CA ARG A 20 -16.35 -4.01 9.12
C ARG A 20 -15.31 -4.93 8.50
N SER A 21 -15.00 -4.74 7.21
CA SER A 21 -13.97 -5.51 6.52
C SER A 21 -13.14 -4.59 5.63
N LEU A 22 -11.83 -4.82 5.59
CA LEU A 22 -10.92 -4.08 4.73
C LEU A 22 -9.94 -5.06 4.10
N ARG A 23 -10.02 -5.21 2.78
CA ARG A 23 -9.15 -6.10 2.01
C ARG A 23 -8.43 -5.28 0.94
N ARG A 24 -7.10 -5.39 0.91
CA ARG A 24 -6.31 -4.84 -0.19
C ARG A 24 -6.30 -5.84 -1.34
N THR A 25 -6.88 -5.47 -2.48
CA THR A 25 -6.99 -6.32 -3.66
C THR A 25 -5.84 -6.14 -4.65
N ARG A 26 -5.12 -5.01 -4.60
CA ARG A 26 -4.05 -4.67 -5.54
C ARG A 26 -2.99 -3.78 -4.91
N ILE A 27 -1.75 -3.90 -5.36
CA ILE A 27 -0.67 -2.95 -5.14
C ILE A 27 -0.07 -2.61 -6.50
N MET A 28 -0.33 -1.41 -7.01
CA MET A 28 0.12 -1.02 -8.36
C MET A 28 -0.20 -2.11 -9.39
N ASN A 29 0.76 -2.60 -10.16
CA ASN A 29 0.52 -3.62 -11.19
C ASN A 29 0.33 -5.05 -10.65
N ILE A 30 0.31 -5.28 -9.34
CA ILE A 30 0.22 -6.61 -8.73
C ILE A 30 -1.16 -6.80 -8.09
N GLU A 31 -1.90 -7.80 -8.57
CA GLU A 31 -3.25 -8.15 -8.11
C GLU A 31 -3.24 -9.33 -7.11
N LEU A 32 -4.29 -9.44 -6.30
CA LEU A 32 -4.45 -10.49 -5.31
C LEU A 32 -5.12 -11.73 -5.92
N ASP A 33 -4.33 -12.53 -6.63
CA ASP A 33 -4.79 -13.76 -7.30
C ASP A 33 -4.56 -15.04 -6.47
N LEU A 34 -4.11 -14.90 -5.23
CA LEU A 34 -3.76 -16.02 -4.36
C LEU A 34 -4.78 -16.23 -3.24
N PRO A 35 -4.97 -17.50 -2.81
CA PRO A 35 -5.75 -17.80 -1.62
C PRO A 35 -5.06 -17.27 -0.36
N ILE A 36 -5.86 -17.11 0.70
CA ILE A 36 -5.41 -16.57 1.99
C ILE A 36 -4.27 -17.46 2.55
N GLY A 37 -3.20 -16.81 3.01
CA GLY A 37 -2.06 -17.49 3.64
C GLY A 37 -1.03 -18.09 2.68
N LYS A 38 -1.21 -17.94 1.36
CA LYS A 38 -0.21 -18.32 0.36
C LYS A 38 0.57 -17.10 -0.13
N TYR A 39 1.79 -17.35 -0.58
CA TYR A 39 2.63 -16.38 -1.27
C TYR A 39 3.09 -16.96 -2.60
N ARG A 40 3.47 -16.07 -3.52
CA ARG A 40 3.99 -16.38 -4.85
C ARG A 40 5.13 -15.41 -5.14
N GLU A 41 6.10 -15.86 -5.93
CA GLU A 41 7.12 -14.99 -6.49
C GLU A 41 6.57 -14.14 -7.64
N LEU A 42 7.03 -12.89 -7.74
CA LEU A 42 6.65 -12.02 -8.84
C LEU A 42 7.29 -12.51 -10.15
N THR A 43 6.53 -12.45 -11.23
CA THR A 43 7.05 -12.74 -12.57
C THR A 43 8.00 -11.62 -13.01
N LYS A 44 8.89 -11.94 -13.96
CA LYS A 44 9.84 -10.96 -14.51
C LYS A 44 9.14 -9.71 -15.07
N GLN A 45 8.01 -9.90 -15.75
CA GLN A 45 7.22 -8.81 -16.32
C GLN A 45 6.62 -7.88 -15.25
N GLU A 46 6.08 -8.46 -14.17
CA GLU A 46 5.55 -7.70 -13.04
C GLU A 46 6.65 -6.90 -12.34
N PHE A 47 7.84 -7.51 -12.20
CA PHE A 47 8.99 -6.87 -11.58
C PHE A 47 9.55 -5.72 -12.43
N GLU A 48 9.69 -5.91 -13.74
CA GLU A 48 10.13 -4.86 -14.66
C GLU A 48 9.16 -3.67 -14.67
N THR A 49 7.86 -3.95 -14.71
CA THR A 49 6.82 -2.92 -14.67
C THR A 49 6.85 -2.15 -13.35
N LEU A 50 7.02 -2.86 -12.24
CA LEU A 50 7.17 -2.26 -10.92
C LEU A 50 8.38 -1.33 -10.85
N ASN A 51 9.53 -1.76 -11.36
CA ASN A 51 10.75 -0.94 -11.37
C ASN A 51 10.57 0.32 -12.21
N LYS A 52 9.97 0.21 -13.41
CA LYS A 52 9.64 1.38 -14.25
C LYS A 52 8.73 2.37 -13.53
N MET A 53 7.74 1.89 -12.77
CA MET A 53 6.86 2.75 -11.97
C MET A 53 7.57 3.44 -10.79
N LEU A 54 8.68 2.86 -10.31
CA LEU A 54 9.47 3.43 -9.22
C LEU A 54 10.53 4.43 -9.68
N GLU A 55 10.92 4.45 -10.96
CA GLU A 55 11.95 5.34 -11.50
C GLU A 55 11.64 6.83 -11.24
N SER A 56 10.37 7.23 -11.29
CA SER A 56 9.95 8.61 -11.02
C SER A 56 9.79 8.92 -9.52
N SER A 57 9.90 7.93 -8.64
CA SER A 57 9.70 8.12 -7.20
C SER A 57 11.00 8.58 -6.55
N SER A 58 11.08 9.86 -6.19
CA SER A 58 12.16 10.36 -5.34
C SER A 58 12.02 9.79 -3.92
N LYS A 59 13.11 9.29 -3.34
CA LYS A 59 13.17 8.97 -1.91
C LYS A 59 13.01 10.29 -1.15
N THR A 60 11.85 10.55 -0.56
CA THR A 60 11.72 11.59 0.47
C THR A 60 12.43 11.12 1.72
N THR A 61 13.65 11.62 1.95
CA THR A 61 14.23 11.64 3.29
C THR A 61 13.59 12.78 4.05
N ASP A 62 12.41 12.56 4.62
CA ASP A 62 11.82 13.52 5.56
C ASP A 62 12.45 13.28 6.95
N PHE A 63 13.39 14.16 7.26
CA PHE A 63 14.20 14.25 8.47
C PHE A 63 13.42 14.84 9.68
N THR A 64 13.55 14.20 10.86
CA THR A 64 13.57 14.81 12.23
C THR A 64 12.25 15.44 12.78
N SER A 65 11.93 15.57 14.07
CA SER A 65 12.67 15.68 15.34
C SER A 65 11.79 15.27 16.55
N LYS A 66 12.45 14.81 17.63
CA LYS A 66 12.03 14.72 19.05
C LYS A 66 10.63 15.23 19.44
N LYS A 67 9.91 14.46 20.27
CA LYS A 67 9.15 15.04 21.40
C LYS A 67 8.83 14.00 22.49
N LYS A 68 9.49 14.24 23.63
CA LYS A 68 9.26 13.86 25.04
C LYS A 68 9.03 12.39 25.38
#